data_AF-A0A6G7GKY5-F1
#
_entry.id   AF-A0A6G7GKY5-F1
#
_cell.length_a   1.000
_cell.length_b   1.000
_cell.length_c   1.000
_cell.angle_alpha   90.00
_cell.angle_beta   90.00
_cell.angle_gamma   90.00
#
_symmetry.space_group_name_H-M   'P 1'
#
loop_
_entity.id
_entity.type
_entity.pdbx_description
1 polymer ?
#
loop_
_entity_poly.entity_id
_entity_poly.type
_entity_poly.pdbx_seq_one_letter_code
_entity_poly.pdbx_strand_id
1 'polypeptide(L)'
;MSKWVVCRKGSGRLCKDNIKERFETNFDIDSVGLVKAEDGDSFIVWLIGNDNIYVVKKADTQPIDVTKVGDKYAHKICNVCHCLKPTEQYDKNQNNLHGIVRRPSCRRCRTTIDKRAPKTKQAKEMEKKKPKTGEPFVCPICRKRSIVGVTAKIVADHDHHTGNIRDFICDSCNTGLGRFKNGENYLMNALNYIKEKDTLKH
;
A
#
# COMPACT_ATOMS: atom_id res chain seq x y z
N MET A 1 5.99 9.50 -28.17
CA MET A 1 5.72 10.13 -26.85
C MET A 1 5.61 9.05 -25.79
N SER A 2 6.04 9.32 -24.55
CA SER A 2 5.77 8.40 -23.43
C SER A 2 4.26 8.27 -23.26
N LYS A 3 3.75 7.04 -23.11
CA LYS A 3 2.33 6.82 -22.79
C LYS A 3 1.97 7.27 -21.37
N TRP A 4 2.97 7.59 -20.55
CA TRP A 4 2.78 7.99 -19.16
C TRP A 4 2.90 9.49 -18.99
N VAL A 5 1.99 10.04 -18.19
CA VAL A 5 1.96 11.45 -17.81
C VAL A 5 1.83 11.60 -16.31
N VAL A 6 2.33 12.72 -15.80
CA VAL A 6 2.03 13.25 -14.47
C VAL A 6 0.99 14.34 -14.64
N CYS A 7 -0.15 14.22 -13.97
CA CYS A 7 -1.17 15.27 -13.91
C CYS A 7 -0.74 16.31 -12.88
N ARG A 8 -0.20 17.44 -13.36
CA ARG A 8 0.34 18.53 -12.53
C ARG A 8 -0.75 19.35 -11.86
N LYS A 9 -1.98 19.29 -12.39
CA LYS A 9 -3.19 19.78 -11.73
C LYS A 9 -3.97 18.61 -11.15
N GLY A 10 -4.50 18.77 -9.94
CA GLY A 10 -5.31 17.76 -9.25
C GLY A 10 -6.79 17.77 -9.64
N SER A 11 -7.13 18.06 -10.90
CA SER A 11 -8.53 18.09 -11.37
C SER A 11 -8.66 17.63 -12.82
N GLY A 12 -9.83 17.08 -13.16
CA GLY A 12 -10.18 16.66 -14.51
C GLY A 12 -11.64 16.17 -14.57
N ARG A 13 -12.15 15.88 -15.76
CA ARG A 13 -13.51 15.34 -15.91
C ARG A 13 -13.47 13.82 -15.83
N LEU A 14 -14.13 13.24 -14.82
CA LEU A 14 -14.21 11.79 -14.66
C LEU A 14 -14.97 11.16 -15.84
N CYS A 15 -14.50 10.01 -16.32
CA CYS A 15 -15.16 9.17 -17.30
C CYS A 15 -15.65 7.90 -16.63
N LYS A 16 -16.97 7.68 -16.62
CA LYS A 16 -17.60 6.43 -16.19
C LYS A 16 -18.30 5.80 -17.38
N ASP A 17 -18.03 4.54 -17.68
CA ASP A 17 -18.67 3.79 -18.77
C ASP A 17 -18.64 4.53 -20.13
N ASN A 18 -17.49 5.15 -20.45
CA ASN A 18 -17.27 6.00 -21.64
C ASN A 18 -18.07 7.32 -21.68
N ILE A 19 -18.77 7.67 -20.60
CA ILE A 19 -19.48 8.94 -20.46
C ILE A 19 -18.61 9.93 -19.68
N LYS A 20 -18.35 11.08 -20.28
CA LYS A 20 -17.61 12.20 -19.65
C LYS A 20 -18.54 12.97 -18.72
N GLU A 21 -18.18 13.06 -17.45
CA GLU A 21 -18.91 13.91 -16.51
C GLU A 21 -18.82 15.39 -16.92
N ARG A 22 -19.90 16.12 -16.64
CA ARG A 22 -20.04 17.53 -17.03
C ARG A 22 -19.10 18.44 -16.23
N PHE A 23 -18.81 18.09 -14.99
CA PHE A 23 -18.04 18.90 -14.06
C PHE A 23 -16.66 18.28 -13.78
N GLU A 24 -15.69 19.12 -13.44
CA GLU A 24 -14.39 18.64 -12.97
C GLU A 24 -14.53 18.04 -11.57
N THR A 25 -13.86 16.91 -11.36
CA THR A 25 -13.66 16.25 -10.08
C THR A 25 -12.17 16.31 -9.71
N ASN A 26 -11.92 16.43 -8.42
CA ASN A 26 -10.56 16.49 -7.91
C ASN A 26 -9.94 15.10 -7.75
N PHE A 27 -8.63 15.04 -7.94
CA PHE A 27 -7.77 13.90 -7.61
C PHE A 27 -6.44 14.44 -7.04
N ASP A 28 -5.58 13.55 -6.53
CA ASP A 28 -4.32 13.98 -5.94
C ASP A 28 -3.42 14.67 -6.98
N ILE A 29 -2.88 15.85 -6.65
CA ILE A 29 -1.85 16.50 -7.48
C ILE A 29 -0.65 15.58 -7.72
N ASP A 30 -0.05 15.68 -8.91
CA ASP A 30 1.04 14.84 -9.38
C ASP A 30 0.69 13.35 -9.53
N SER A 31 -0.60 13.02 -9.68
CA SER A 31 -1.03 11.66 -10.01
C SER A 31 -0.40 11.19 -11.32
N VAL A 32 0.22 10.01 -11.29
CA VAL A 32 0.78 9.38 -12.48
C VAL A 32 -0.30 8.53 -13.15
N GLY A 33 -0.45 8.71 -14.46
CA GLY A 33 -1.46 8.02 -15.23
C GLY A 33 -0.98 7.57 -16.60
N LEU A 34 -1.67 6.56 -17.12
CA LEU A 34 -1.45 6.03 -18.46
C LEU A 34 -2.44 6.68 -19.43
N VAL A 35 -1.93 7.35 -20.46
CA VAL A 35 -2.73 7.89 -21.57
C VAL A 35 -3.31 6.71 -22.36
N LYS A 36 -4.65 6.64 -22.38
CA LYS A 36 -5.42 5.65 -23.14
C LYS A 36 -5.77 6.15 -24.54
N ALA A 37 -6.07 7.43 -24.65
CA ALA A 37 -6.41 8.09 -25.91
C ALA A 37 -6.21 9.62 -25.80
N GLU A 38 -6.28 10.30 -26.94
CA GLU A 38 -6.26 11.76 -27.03
C GLU A 38 -7.62 12.27 -27.52
N ASP A 39 -8.03 13.44 -27.03
CA ASP A 39 -9.29 14.10 -27.36
C ASP A 39 -9.04 15.61 -27.50
N GLY A 40 -8.68 16.05 -28.70
CA GLY A 40 -8.27 17.44 -28.97
C GLY A 40 -7.08 17.86 -28.10
N ASP A 41 -7.30 18.88 -27.27
CA ASP A 41 -6.31 19.40 -26.30
C ASP A 41 -6.36 18.71 -24.93
N SER A 42 -6.95 17.51 -24.87
CA SER A 42 -7.00 16.69 -23.67
C SER A 42 -6.44 15.28 -23.89
N PHE A 43 -5.96 14.68 -22.81
CA PHE A 43 -5.70 13.26 -22.71
C PHE A 43 -6.83 12.56 -21.96
N ILE A 44 -7.17 11.35 -22.40
CA ILE A 44 -7.96 10.39 -21.63
C ILE A 44 -6.96 9.53 -20.86
N VAL A 45 -6.85 9.78 -19.56
CA VAL A 45 -5.81 9.24 -18.69
C VAL A 45 -6.43 8.31 -17.65
N TRP A 46 -5.93 7.08 -17.56
CA TRP A 46 -6.24 6.20 -16.44
C TRP A 46 -5.27 6.49 -15.29
N LEU A 47 -5.80 7.01 -14.18
CA LEU A 47 -5.05 7.27 -12.96
C LEU A 47 -5.00 6.00 -12.12
N ILE A 48 -3.80 5.45 -11.95
CA ILE A 48 -3.60 4.15 -11.26
C ILE A 48 -3.99 4.23 -9.78
N GLY A 49 -3.78 5.39 -9.14
CA GLY A 49 -3.94 5.55 -7.70
C GLY A 49 -5.38 5.43 -7.19
N ASN A 50 -6.36 5.78 -8.02
CA ASN A 50 -7.78 5.71 -7.69
C ASN A 50 -8.58 4.85 -8.67
N ASP A 51 -7.90 4.20 -9.61
CA ASP A 51 -8.49 3.33 -10.64
C ASP A 51 -9.62 3.98 -11.46
N ASN A 52 -9.46 5.25 -11.79
CA ASN A 52 -10.46 6.01 -12.54
C ASN A 52 -9.87 6.60 -13.83
N ILE A 53 -10.71 6.79 -14.85
CA ILE A 53 -10.34 7.41 -16.12
C ILE A 53 -10.77 8.87 -16.09
N TYR A 54 -9.86 9.78 -16.42
CA TYR A 54 -10.13 11.22 -16.46
C TYR A 54 -9.80 11.80 -17.82
N VAL A 55 -10.57 12.80 -18.24
CA VAL A 55 -10.18 13.74 -19.28
C VAL A 55 -9.41 14.88 -18.62
N VAL A 56 -8.14 15.00 -18.94
CA VAL A 56 -7.21 16.00 -18.39
C VAL A 56 -6.62 16.80 -19.53
N LYS A 57 -6.56 18.13 -19.41
CA LYS A 57 -5.96 18.98 -20.46
C LYS A 57 -4.48 18.63 -20.65
N LYS A 58 -4.00 18.62 -21.89
CA LYS A 58 -2.59 18.34 -22.20
C LYS A 58 -1.66 19.34 -21.49
N ALA A 59 -2.08 20.62 -21.43
CA ALA A 59 -1.38 21.69 -20.72
C ALA A 59 -1.22 21.44 -19.19
N ASP A 60 -2.11 20.65 -18.58
CA ASP A 60 -2.08 20.30 -17.16
C ASP A 60 -1.29 19.00 -16.89
N THR A 61 -0.60 18.47 -17.90
CA THR A 61 0.16 17.23 -17.82
C THR A 61 1.62 17.41 -18.21
N GLN A 62 2.47 16.52 -17.71
CA GLN A 62 3.87 16.42 -18.12
C GLN A 62 4.22 14.97 -18.46
N PRO A 63 4.87 14.70 -19.61
CA PRO A 63 5.37 13.36 -19.92
C PRO A 63 6.37 12.87 -18.86
N ILE A 64 6.31 11.59 -18.52
CA ILE A 64 7.25 10.96 -17.58
C ILE A 64 7.77 9.65 -18.15
N ASP A 65 9.05 9.38 -17.92
CA ASP A 65 9.65 8.06 -18.08
C ASP A 65 9.59 7.33 -16.73
N VAL A 66 8.61 6.45 -16.58
CA VAL A 66 8.39 5.68 -15.34
C VAL A 66 9.49 4.65 -15.06
N THR A 67 10.45 4.46 -15.97
CA THR A 67 11.64 3.62 -15.75
C THR A 67 12.78 4.40 -15.09
N LYS A 68 12.69 5.73 -15.05
CA LYS A 68 13.69 6.65 -14.48
C LYS A 68 13.20 7.35 -13.21
N VAL A 69 12.56 6.58 -12.33
CA VAL A 69 12.10 7.01 -11.01
C VAL A 69 12.46 5.96 -9.95
N GLY A 70 12.50 6.35 -8.69
CA GLY A 70 12.82 5.44 -7.57
C GLY A 70 14.01 5.91 -6.74
N ASP A 71 14.55 5.02 -5.91
CA ASP A 71 15.53 5.38 -4.88
C ASP A 71 16.85 5.95 -5.42
N LYS A 72 17.16 5.71 -6.70
CA LYS A 72 18.34 6.24 -7.41
C LYS A 72 18.10 7.59 -8.10
N TYR A 73 16.88 8.11 -8.07
CA TYR A 73 16.47 9.33 -8.77
C TYR A 73 15.91 10.36 -7.78
N ALA A 74 15.78 11.61 -8.22
CA ALA A 74 15.24 12.71 -7.40
C ALA A 74 13.76 12.50 -7.03
N HIS A 75 13.02 11.70 -7.81
CA HIS A 75 11.61 11.44 -7.58
C HIS A 75 11.29 9.96 -7.60
N LYS A 76 10.23 9.58 -6.87
CA LYS A 76 9.70 8.23 -6.74
C LYS A 76 8.17 8.26 -6.80
N ILE A 77 7.58 7.24 -7.40
CA ILE A 77 6.13 7.05 -7.49
C ILE A 77 5.66 6.22 -6.29
N CYS A 78 4.63 6.70 -5.61
CA CYS A 78 4.08 6.03 -4.43
C CYS A 78 3.27 4.80 -4.85
N ASN A 79 3.50 3.63 -4.26
CA ASN A 79 2.76 2.41 -4.61
C ASN A 79 1.31 2.37 -4.07
N VAL A 80 0.84 3.44 -3.43
CA VAL A 80 -0.52 3.57 -2.88
C VAL A 80 -1.28 4.60 -3.68
N CYS A 81 -0.94 5.88 -3.53
CA CYS A 81 -1.62 6.96 -4.25
C CYS A 81 -1.13 7.16 -5.69
N HIS A 82 -0.03 6.52 -6.10
CA HIS A 82 0.54 6.63 -7.44
C HIS A 82 0.88 8.07 -7.89
N CYS A 83 1.14 8.96 -6.93
CA CYS A 83 1.66 10.29 -7.22
C CYS A 83 3.19 10.27 -7.33
N LEU A 84 3.74 11.10 -8.23
CA LEU A 84 5.16 11.40 -8.28
C LEU A 84 5.52 12.35 -7.12
N LYS A 85 6.52 11.99 -6.32
CA LYS A 85 6.97 12.79 -5.17
C LYS A 85 8.49 12.80 -5.06
N PRO A 86 9.10 13.82 -4.43
CA PRO A 86 10.52 13.80 -4.09
C PRO A 86 10.87 12.55 -3.29
N THR A 87 12.01 11.95 -3.60
CA THR A 87 12.47 10.70 -2.98
C THR A 87 12.64 10.84 -1.45
N GLU A 88 12.89 12.04 -0.95
CA GLU A 88 13.02 12.40 0.46
C GLU A 88 11.70 12.33 1.24
N GLN A 89 10.55 12.32 0.54
CA GLN A 89 9.23 12.14 1.14
C GLN A 89 8.88 10.67 1.43
N TYR A 90 9.84 9.76 1.25
CA TYR A 90 9.73 8.35 1.57
C TYR A 90 10.68 8.00 2.71
N ASP A 91 10.16 7.31 3.73
CA ASP A 91 10.98 6.93 4.87
C ASP A 91 12.00 5.86 4.51
N LYS A 92 13.17 5.94 5.11
CA LYS A 92 14.18 4.90 5.02
C LYS A 92 13.62 3.59 5.57
N ASN A 93 13.78 2.51 4.82
CA ASN A 93 13.35 1.17 5.21
C ASN A 93 14.54 0.30 5.58
N GLN A 94 15.54 0.20 4.70
CA GLN A 94 16.70 -0.68 4.85
C GLN A 94 17.93 -0.05 4.17
N ASN A 95 19.09 -0.66 4.39
CA ASN A 95 20.28 -0.43 3.56
C ASN A 95 20.54 -1.71 2.77
N ASN A 96 20.95 -1.60 1.51
CA ASN A 96 21.49 -2.70 0.72
C ASN A 96 22.88 -2.34 0.16
N LEU A 97 23.47 -3.24 -0.62
CA LEU A 97 24.76 -3.03 -1.30
C LEU A 97 24.79 -1.77 -2.18
N HIS A 98 23.64 -1.25 -2.61
CA HIS A 98 23.50 -0.10 -3.49
C HIS A 98 22.98 1.16 -2.77
N GLY A 99 22.99 1.17 -1.43
CA GLY A 99 22.65 2.32 -0.61
C GLY A 99 21.31 2.20 0.12
N ILE A 100 20.65 3.35 0.32
CA ILE A 100 19.44 3.45 1.12
C ILE A 100 18.23 2.96 0.31
N VAL A 101 17.55 1.95 0.83
CA VAL A 101 16.25 1.51 0.33
C VAL A 101 15.16 2.22 1.11
N ARG A 102 14.31 2.97 0.40
CA ARG A 102 13.17 3.68 1.00
C ARG A 102 11.88 2.88 0.85
N ARG A 103 10.92 3.13 1.73
CA ARG A 103 9.56 2.58 1.66
C ARG A 103 8.97 2.85 0.26
N PRO A 104 8.13 1.94 -0.27
CA PRO A 104 7.47 2.15 -1.57
C PRO A 104 6.29 3.13 -1.47
N SER A 105 5.76 3.36 -0.27
CA SER A 105 4.67 4.30 0.00
C SER A 105 5.22 5.59 0.61
N CYS A 106 4.68 6.73 0.18
CA CYS A 106 5.08 8.04 0.68
C CYS A 106 4.60 8.26 2.12
N ARG A 107 5.24 9.20 2.85
CA ARG A 107 4.87 9.57 4.22
C ARG A 107 3.39 9.86 4.39
N ARG A 108 2.77 10.58 3.45
CA ARG A 108 1.32 10.89 3.47
C ARG A 108 0.45 9.62 3.46
N CYS A 109 0.76 8.65 2.62
CA CYS A 109 -0.01 7.39 2.62
C CYS A 109 0.26 6.58 3.89
N ARG A 110 1.51 6.64 4.40
CA ARG A 110 1.90 5.97 5.63
C ARG A 110 1.21 6.53 6.87
N THR A 111 0.85 7.82 6.94
CA THR A 111 0.08 8.32 8.09
C THR A 111 -1.26 7.59 8.26
N THR A 112 -1.89 7.19 7.16
CA THR A 112 -3.14 6.39 7.19
C THR A 112 -2.86 4.91 7.44
N ILE A 113 -1.83 4.33 6.81
CA ILE A 113 -1.50 2.90 6.92
C ILE A 113 -0.94 2.56 8.30
N ASP A 114 -0.09 3.43 8.83
CA ASP A 114 0.59 3.29 10.12
C ASP A 114 -0.17 3.96 11.25
N LYS A 115 -1.45 4.30 11.06
CA LYS A 115 -2.28 4.85 12.14
C LYS A 115 -2.09 3.96 13.35
N ARG A 116 -1.31 4.46 14.31
CA ARG A 116 -1.03 3.73 15.53
C ARG A 116 -2.33 3.72 16.29
N ALA A 117 -2.84 2.52 16.47
CA ALA A 117 -3.78 2.18 17.51
C ALA A 117 -3.58 3.05 18.76
N PRO A 118 -4.64 3.73 19.27
CA PRO A 118 -4.54 4.37 20.58
C PRO A 118 -4.16 3.31 21.62
N LYS A 119 -3.31 3.66 22.59
CA LYS A 119 -2.97 2.75 23.69
C LYS A 119 -4.18 2.61 24.62
N THR A 120 -5.03 1.63 24.35
CA THR A 120 -6.20 1.34 25.18
C THR A 120 -5.79 0.71 26.51
N LYS A 121 -6.66 0.80 27.52
CA LYS A 121 -6.47 0.10 28.80
C LYS A 121 -6.31 -1.42 28.57
N GLN A 122 -7.11 -1.97 27.67
CA GLN A 122 -7.07 -3.38 27.28
C GLN A 122 -5.72 -3.76 26.65
N ALA A 123 -5.20 -2.96 25.72
CA ALA A 123 -3.87 -3.20 25.13
C ALA A 123 -2.75 -3.15 26.18
N LYS A 124 -2.80 -2.21 27.13
CA LYS A 124 -1.83 -2.13 28.24
C LYS A 124 -1.88 -3.36 29.15
N GLU A 125 -3.08 -3.88 29.43
CA GLU A 125 -3.28 -5.07 30.26
C GLU A 125 -2.81 -6.34 29.54
N MET A 126 -3.08 -6.44 28.23
CA MET A 126 -2.65 -7.56 27.40
C MET A 126 -1.14 -7.62 27.24
N GLU A 127 -0.44 -6.48 27.09
CA GLU A 127 1.02 -6.46 26.98
C GLU A 127 1.73 -7.03 28.22
N LYS A 128 1.09 -6.97 29.41
CA LYS A 128 1.61 -7.62 30.64
C LYS A 128 1.60 -9.15 30.55
N LYS A 129 0.76 -9.73 29.67
CA LYS A 129 0.61 -11.17 29.44
C LYS A 129 1.45 -11.67 28.27
N LYS A 130 2.35 -10.83 27.74
CA LYS A 130 3.21 -11.19 26.62
C LYS A 130 4.08 -12.40 26.96
N PRO A 131 4.15 -13.41 26.06
CA PRO A 131 5.04 -14.54 26.23
C PRO A 131 6.49 -14.10 26.43
N LYS A 132 7.18 -14.69 27.40
CA LYS A 132 8.55 -14.32 27.77
C LYS A 132 9.56 -15.06 26.91
N THR A 133 10.74 -14.45 26.73
CA THR A 133 11.83 -15.08 25.98
C THR A 133 12.21 -16.42 26.60
N GLY A 134 12.35 -17.46 25.78
CA GLY A 134 12.64 -18.83 26.21
C GLY A 134 11.41 -19.71 26.45
N GLU A 135 10.20 -19.14 26.56
CA GLU A 135 8.98 -19.95 26.74
C GLU A 135 8.58 -20.67 25.43
N PRO A 136 7.96 -21.85 25.51
CA PRO A 136 7.32 -22.48 24.36
C PRO A 136 6.07 -21.70 23.94
N PHE A 137 5.86 -21.53 22.64
CA PHE A 137 4.73 -20.80 22.08
C PHE A 137 4.16 -21.49 20.84
N VAL A 138 2.83 -21.51 20.72
CA VAL A 138 2.10 -22.01 19.55
C VAL A 138 1.33 -20.86 18.91
N CYS A 139 1.69 -20.49 17.68
CA CYS A 139 1.00 -19.40 16.98
C CYS A 139 -0.47 -19.78 16.69
N PRO A 140 -1.46 -18.95 17.05
CA PRO A 140 -2.87 -19.29 16.84
C PRO A 140 -3.27 -19.33 15.35
N ILE A 141 -2.52 -18.64 14.47
CA ILE A 141 -2.78 -18.60 13.03
C ILE A 141 -2.16 -19.80 12.33
N CYS A 142 -0.82 -19.88 12.29
CA CYS A 142 -0.13 -20.93 11.52
C CYS A 142 0.09 -22.24 12.31
N ARG A 143 -0.26 -22.29 13.60
CA ARG A 143 -0.08 -23.45 14.50
C ARG A 143 1.36 -23.96 14.64
N LYS A 144 2.35 -23.23 14.12
CA LYS A 144 3.77 -23.54 14.35
C LYS A 144 4.15 -23.34 15.81
N ARG A 145 4.94 -24.29 16.33
CA ARG A 145 5.58 -24.26 17.64
C ARG A 145 6.91 -23.51 17.56
N SER A 146 7.25 -22.75 18.59
CA SER A 146 8.48 -21.95 18.65
C SER A 146 8.94 -21.72 20.09
N ILE A 147 10.18 -21.29 20.25
CA ILE A 147 10.73 -20.77 21.50
C ILE A 147 10.79 -19.25 21.34
N VAL A 148 10.07 -18.53 22.20
CA VAL A 148 9.92 -17.07 22.11
C VAL A 148 11.28 -16.39 22.15
N GLY A 149 11.55 -15.51 21.19
CA GLY A 149 12.79 -14.75 21.10
C GLY A 149 14.01 -15.54 20.64
N VAL A 150 13.90 -16.86 20.46
CA VAL A 150 14.98 -17.74 19.98
C VAL A 150 14.70 -18.22 18.56
N THR A 151 13.59 -18.94 18.35
CA THR A 151 13.22 -19.48 17.02
C THR A 151 12.10 -18.68 16.34
N ALA A 152 11.38 -17.84 17.09
CA ALA A 152 10.44 -16.88 16.53
C ALA A 152 10.31 -15.63 17.41
N LYS A 153 10.19 -14.47 16.76
CA LYS A 153 9.75 -13.24 17.42
C LYS A 153 8.23 -13.24 17.54
N ILE A 154 7.72 -12.98 18.74
CA ILE A 154 6.29 -12.87 19.02
C ILE A 154 5.91 -11.39 19.16
N VAL A 155 4.83 -11.00 18.50
CA VAL A 155 4.35 -9.62 18.40
C VAL A 155 2.87 -9.53 18.74
N ALA A 156 2.45 -8.37 19.23
CA ALA A 156 1.04 -8.08 19.49
C ALA A 156 0.34 -7.70 18.18
N ASP A 157 -0.53 -8.56 17.68
CA ASP A 157 -1.48 -8.19 16.63
C ASP A 157 -2.58 -7.33 17.25
N HIS A 158 -2.97 -6.25 16.57
CA HIS A 158 -3.97 -5.33 17.08
C HIS A 158 -4.97 -4.95 16.01
N ASP A 159 -6.15 -4.58 16.45
CA ASP A 159 -7.19 -4.02 15.61
C ASP A 159 -6.83 -2.56 15.28
N HIS A 160 -6.80 -2.22 13.99
CA HIS A 160 -6.36 -0.90 13.53
C HIS A 160 -7.43 0.20 13.72
N HIS A 161 -8.67 -0.16 14.09
CA HIS A 161 -9.76 0.79 14.36
C HIS A 161 -9.85 1.14 15.85
N THR A 162 -9.79 0.13 16.72
CA THR A 162 -9.97 0.26 18.17
C THR A 162 -8.65 0.40 18.93
N GLY A 163 -7.57 -0.15 18.37
CA GLY A 163 -6.26 -0.26 19.01
C GLY A 163 -6.12 -1.32 20.09
N ASN A 164 -7.14 -2.15 20.25
CA ASN A 164 -7.11 -3.31 21.13
C ASN A 164 -6.22 -4.42 20.56
N ILE A 165 -5.52 -5.15 21.44
CA ILE A 165 -4.72 -6.32 21.05
C ILE A 165 -5.70 -7.46 20.76
N ARG A 166 -5.58 -8.09 19.58
CA ARG A 166 -6.32 -9.29 19.20
C ARG A 166 -5.73 -10.51 19.89
N ASP A 167 -4.44 -10.76 19.67
CA ASP A 167 -3.66 -11.80 20.34
C ASP A 167 -2.14 -11.57 20.13
N PHE A 168 -1.32 -12.38 20.76
CA PHE A 168 0.09 -12.55 20.41
C PHE A 168 0.23 -13.58 19.28
N ILE A 169 0.96 -13.22 18.22
CA ILE A 169 1.23 -14.10 17.08
C ILE A 169 2.71 -14.02 16.68
N CYS A 170 3.18 -14.98 15.87
CA CYS A 170 4.54 -14.90 15.35
C CYS A 170 4.66 -13.75 14.32
N ASP A 171 5.84 -13.11 14.27
CA ASP A 171 6.15 -11.98 13.39
C ASP A 171 5.89 -12.29 11.90
N SER A 172 6.09 -13.55 11.49
CA SER A 172 5.80 -14.03 10.14
C SER A 172 4.31 -13.94 9.81
N CYS A 173 3.43 -14.38 10.72
CA CYS A 173 1.97 -14.26 10.53
C CYS A 173 1.52 -12.80 10.56
N ASN A 174 2.04 -12.01 11.50
CA ASN A 174 1.73 -10.57 11.58
C ASN A 174 2.10 -9.83 10.29
N THR A 175 3.31 -10.07 9.78
CA THR A 175 3.77 -9.53 8.50
C THR A 175 2.90 -10.03 7.34
N GLY A 176 2.48 -11.30 7.37
CA GLY A 176 1.54 -11.88 6.41
C GLY A 176 0.20 -11.15 6.38
N LEU A 177 -0.44 -10.96 7.54
CA LEU A 177 -1.70 -10.22 7.65
C LEU A 177 -1.58 -8.78 7.12
N GLY A 178 -0.47 -8.11 7.44
CA GLY A 178 -0.18 -6.77 6.95
C GLY A 178 -0.08 -6.68 5.41
N ARG A 179 0.40 -7.74 4.74
CA ARG A 179 0.44 -7.80 3.26
C ARG A 179 -0.95 -7.85 2.63
N PHE A 180 -1.92 -8.45 3.32
CA PHE A 180 -3.33 -8.48 2.94
C PHE A 180 -4.13 -7.28 3.49
N LYS A 181 -3.43 -6.22 3.93
CA LYS A 181 -4.01 -5.01 4.53
C LYS A 181 -4.97 -5.30 5.69
N ASN A 182 -4.80 -6.44 6.38
CA ASN A 182 -5.71 -6.94 7.42
C ASN A 182 -7.19 -7.06 6.98
N GLY A 183 -7.46 -7.12 5.67
CA GLY A 183 -8.82 -7.14 5.13
C GLY A 183 -9.26 -8.53 4.70
N GLU A 184 -10.42 -8.97 5.18
CA GLU A 184 -11.04 -10.27 4.84
C GLU A 184 -11.12 -10.49 3.32
N ASN A 185 -11.53 -9.48 2.56
CA ASN A 185 -11.62 -9.56 1.10
C ASN A 185 -10.30 -9.97 0.43
N TYR A 186 -9.15 -9.47 0.90
CA TYR A 186 -7.86 -9.82 0.30
C TYR A 186 -7.43 -11.25 0.67
N LEU A 187 -7.74 -11.70 1.88
CA LEU A 187 -7.51 -13.08 2.31
C LEU A 187 -8.40 -14.06 1.53
N MET A 188 -9.66 -13.69 1.30
CA MET A 188 -10.59 -14.47 0.47
C MET A 188 -10.15 -14.51 -0.99
N ASN A 189 -9.67 -13.39 -1.54
CA ASN A 189 -9.09 -13.38 -2.89
C ASN A 189 -7.86 -14.30 -2.99
N ALA A 190 -7.00 -14.31 -1.97
CA ALA A 190 -5.85 -15.22 -1.94
C ALA A 190 -6.28 -16.69 -1.88
N LEU A 191 -7.28 -17.02 -1.05
CA LEU A 191 -7.85 -18.36 -0.97
C LEU A 191 -8.49 -18.79 -2.29
N ASN A 192 -9.29 -17.91 -2.92
CA ASN A 192 -9.94 -18.17 -4.20
C ASN A 192 -8.91 -18.36 -5.31
N TYR A 193 -7.88 -17.51 -5.37
CA TYR A 193 -6.78 -17.66 -6.32
C TYR A 193 -6.12 -19.05 -6.21
N ILE A 194 -5.81 -19.51 -5.00
CA ILE A 194 -5.25 -20.84 -4.75
C ILE A 194 -6.23 -21.92 -5.26
N LYS A 195 -7.50 -21.86 -4.86
CA LYS A 195 -8.53 -22.83 -5.29
C LYS A 195 -8.73 -22.88 -6.81
N GLU A 196 -8.61 -21.74 -7.49
CA GLU A 196 -8.78 -21.63 -8.94
C GLU A 196 -7.55 -22.11 -9.72
N LYS A 197 -6.35 -21.95 -9.17
CA LYS A 197 -5.09 -22.23 -9.86
C LYS A 197 -4.46 -23.56 -9.49
N ASP A 198 -4.78 -24.11 -8.32
CA ASP A 198 -4.30 -25.42 -7.92
C ASP A 198 -5.00 -26.49 -8.75
N THR A 199 -4.21 -27.17 -9.59
CA THR A 199 -4.65 -28.29 -10.42
C THR A 199 -5.07 -29.51 -9.61
N LEU A 200 -4.57 -29.62 -8.38
CA LEU A 200 -4.98 -30.64 -7.42
C LEU A 200 -5.92 -29.94 -6.42
N LYS A 201 -7.23 -30.12 -6.60
CA LYS A 201 -8.21 -29.68 -5.61
C LYS A 201 -7.93 -30.44 -4.32
N HIS A 202 -7.40 -29.75 -3.31
CA HIS A 202 -7.31 -30.26 -1.95
C HIS A 202 -8.70 -30.46 -1.35
#